data_AF-A0A936X2B3-F1
#
_entry.id   AF-A0A936X2B3-F1
#
_cell.length_a   1.000
_cell.length_b   1.000
_cell.length_c   1.000
_cell.angle_alpha   90.00
_cell.angle_beta   90.00
_cell.angle_gamma   90.00
#
_symmetry.space_group_name_H-M   'P 1'
#
loop_
_entity.id
_entity.type
_entity.pdbx_description
1 polymer ?
#
loop_
_entity_poly.entity_id
_entity_poly.type
_entity_poly.pdbx_seq_one_letter_code
_entity_poly.pdbx_strand_id
1 'polypeptide(L)'
;MSRSIYTFYEETNRDSALHYAQLRYSIAKKNNRKIEEAYCQGQMAYQQIYLGRFSEALANLTTAIQIASDTKDADTWELTPLIPLAKPE
;
A
#
# COMPACT_ATOMS: atom_id res chain seq x y z
N MET A 1 -6.81 -2.02 -11.31
CA MET A 1 -6.07 -3.15 -11.94
C MET A 1 -4.59 -3.27 -11.54
N SER A 2 -3.97 -2.30 -10.85
CA SER A 2 -2.55 -2.40 -10.44
C SER A 2 -2.28 -3.34 -9.24
N ARG A 3 -3.21 -3.45 -8.28
CA ARG A 3 -3.04 -4.33 -7.10
C ARG A 3 -2.92 -5.81 -7.47
N SER A 4 -3.69 -6.26 -8.45
CA SER A 4 -3.69 -7.65 -8.92
C SER A 4 -2.32 -8.09 -9.42
N ILE A 5 -1.57 -7.18 -10.06
CA ILE A 5 -0.23 -7.45 -10.59
C ILE A 5 0.79 -7.54 -9.44
N TYR A 6 0.73 -6.62 -8.48
CA TYR A 6 1.56 -6.71 -7.28
C TYR A 6 1.34 -8.06 -6.55
N THR A 7 0.09 -8.41 -6.25
CA THR A 7 -0.25 -9.63 -5.49
C THR A 7 0.19 -10.91 -6.21
N PHE A 8 0.17 -10.91 -7.56
CA PHE A 8 0.69 -12.04 -8.34
C PHE A 8 2.19 -12.29 -8.09
N TYR A 9 2.97 -11.22 -7.93
CA TYR A 9 4.41 -11.30 -7.71
C TYR A 9 4.82 -11.29 -6.23
N GLU A 10 3.92 -10.93 -5.32
CA GLU A 10 4.20 -10.62 -3.91
C GLU A 10 5.05 -11.67 -3.20
N GLU A 11 4.77 -12.95 -3.41
CA GLU A 11 5.48 -14.06 -2.77
C GLU A 11 6.45 -14.80 -3.70
N THR A 12 6.41 -14.49 -5.01
CA THR A 12 7.13 -15.26 -6.04
C THR A 12 8.31 -14.50 -6.63
N ASN A 13 8.22 -13.17 -6.72
CA ASN A 13 9.25 -12.29 -7.28
C ASN A 13 9.20 -10.91 -6.61
N ARG A 14 10.04 -10.75 -5.58
CA ARG A 14 10.09 -9.55 -4.73
C ARG A 14 10.47 -8.28 -5.48
N ASP A 15 11.40 -8.36 -6.43
CA ASP A 15 11.80 -7.20 -7.23
C ASP A 15 10.66 -6.72 -8.12
N SER A 16 9.92 -7.66 -8.73
CA SER A 16 8.74 -7.33 -9.53
C SER A 16 7.61 -6.76 -8.66
N ALA A 17 7.36 -7.38 -7.50
CA ALA A 17 6.38 -6.86 -6.54
C ALA A 17 6.75 -5.42 -6.13
N LEU A 18 8.01 -5.17 -5.75
CA LEU A 18 8.48 -3.83 -5.39
C LEU A 18 8.32 -2.83 -6.54
N HIS A 19 8.66 -3.23 -7.78
CA HIS A 19 8.48 -2.40 -8.97
C HIS A 19 7.00 -2.00 -9.17
N TYR A 20 6.07 -2.96 -9.09
CA TYR A 20 4.65 -2.68 -9.27
C TYR A 20 4.04 -1.89 -8.10
N ALA A 21 4.54 -2.04 -6.88
CA ALA A 21 4.17 -1.19 -5.75
C ALA A 21 4.59 0.27 -5.99
N GLN A 22 5.82 0.50 -6.48
CA GLN A 22 6.31 1.84 -6.85
C GLN A 22 5.50 2.46 -7.99
N LEU A 23 5.17 1.67 -9.03
CA LEU A 23 4.32 2.13 -10.12
C LEU A 23 2.94 2.54 -9.61
N ARG A 24 2.31 1.72 -8.75
CA ARG A 24 1.01 2.05 -8.14
C ARG A 24 1.08 3.32 -7.29
N TYR A 25 2.14 3.47 -6.49
CA TYR A 25 2.38 4.68 -5.70
C TYR A 25 2.44 5.93 -6.59
N SER A 26 3.15 5.87 -7.73
CA SER A 26 3.23 6.99 -8.67
C SER A 26 1.85 7.40 -9.23
N ILE A 27 0.99 6.42 -9.51
CA ILE A 27 -0.38 6.64 -9.97
C ILE A 27 -1.23 7.24 -8.84
N ALA A 28 -1.12 6.74 -7.61
CA ALA A 28 -1.87 7.25 -6.45
C ALA A 28 -1.52 8.72 -6.18
N LYS A 29 -0.22 9.04 -6.19
CA LYS A 29 0.29 10.40 -6.03
C LYS A 29 -0.19 11.34 -7.13
N LYS A 30 -0.18 10.90 -8.40
CA LYS A 30 -0.69 11.69 -9.54
C LYS A 30 -2.18 12.03 -9.42
N ASN A 31 -2.94 11.18 -8.76
CA ASN A 31 -4.40 11.34 -8.60
C ASN A 31 -4.80 11.87 -7.20
N ASN A 32 -3.85 12.35 -6.39
CA ASN A 32 -4.10 12.85 -5.03
C ASN A 32 -4.82 11.85 -4.11
N ARG A 33 -4.56 10.54 -4.27
CA ARG A 33 -5.19 9.50 -3.45
C ARG A 33 -4.32 9.16 -2.25
N LYS A 34 -4.49 9.88 -1.14
CA LYS A 34 -3.60 9.81 0.02
C LYS A 34 -3.59 8.45 0.73
N ILE A 35 -4.75 7.84 0.99
CA ILE A 35 -4.76 6.49 1.58
C ILE A 35 -4.09 5.46 0.67
N GLU A 36 -4.24 5.62 -0.65
CA GLU A 36 -3.58 4.73 -1.63
C GLU A 36 -2.06 4.93 -1.63
N GLU A 37 -1.59 6.18 -1.48
CA GLU A 37 -0.17 6.46 -1.25
C GLU A 37 0.33 5.70 -0.02
N ALA A 38 -0.36 5.82 1.12
CA ALA A 38 0.01 5.12 2.36
C ALA A 38 0.01 3.59 2.21
N TYR A 39 -1.00 3.03 1.53
CA TYR A 39 -1.06 1.60 1.29
C TYR A 39 0.12 1.10 0.45
N CYS A 40 0.48 1.82 -0.62
CA CYS A 40 1.62 1.44 -1.46
C CYS A 40 2.94 1.51 -0.70
N GLN A 41 3.09 2.47 0.22
CA GLN A 41 4.24 2.54 1.12
C GLN A 41 4.36 1.27 1.97
N GLY A 42 3.24 0.74 2.50
CA GLY A 42 3.21 -0.54 3.20
C GLY A 42 3.65 -1.72 2.32
N GLN A 43 3.19 -1.78 1.07
CA GLN A 43 3.60 -2.80 0.10
C GLN A 43 5.11 -2.73 -0.19
N MET A 44 5.65 -1.54 -0.41
CA MET A 44 7.08 -1.34 -0.64
C MET A 44 7.90 -1.78 0.58
N ALA A 45 7.46 -1.40 1.79
CA ALA A 45 8.11 -1.79 3.03
C ALA A 45 8.12 -3.31 3.23
N TYR A 46 7.00 -3.98 2.96
CA TYR A 46 6.90 -5.43 3.05
C TYR A 46 7.98 -6.10 2.18
N GLN A 47 8.06 -5.71 0.90
CA GLN A 47 9.08 -6.27 0.00
C GLN A 47 10.50 -5.94 0.45
N GLN A 48 10.76 -4.72 0.91
CA GLN A 48 12.06 -4.29 1.41
C GLN A 48 12.53 -5.07 2.65
N ILE A 49 11.62 -5.43 3.56
CA ILE A 49 11.94 -6.27 4.73
C ILE A 49 12.53 -7.60 4.28
N TYR A 50 11.88 -8.28 3.34
CA TYR A 50 12.36 -9.57 2.84
C TYR A 50 13.61 -9.46 1.95
N LEU A 51 13.91 -8.28 1.44
CA LEU A 51 15.16 -7.97 0.75
C LEU A 51 16.29 -7.52 1.71
N GLY A 52 16.03 -7.45 3.02
CA GLY A 52 17.00 -6.98 4.02
C GLY A 52 17.23 -5.45 4.03
N ARG A 53 16.39 -4.69 3.32
CA ARG A 53 16.48 -3.22 3.20
C ARG A 53 15.71 -2.51 4.31
N PHE A 54 16.08 -2.79 5.57
CA PHE A 54 15.31 -2.37 6.74
C PHE A 54 15.18 -0.86 6.90
N SER A 55 16.23 -0.09 6.58
CA SER A 55 16.18 1.37 6.67
C SER A 55 15.13 1.97 5.72
N GLU A 56 15.06 1.47 4.48
CA GLU A 56 14.06 1.92 3.52
C GLU A 56 12.65 1.49 3.92
N ALA A 57 12.50 0.26 4.42
CA ALA A 57 11.22 -0.25 4.91
C ALA A 57 10.69 0.60 6.06
N LEU A 58 11.54 0.95 7.04
CA LEU A 58 11.17 1.80 8.16
C LEU A 58 10.76 3.21 7.68
N ALA A 59 11.48 3.80 6.73
CA ALA A 59 11.13 5.10 6.17
C ALA A 59 9.75 5.06 5.48
N ASN A 60 9.46 4.01 4.73
CA ASN A 60 8.17 3.81 4.07
C ASN A 60 7.04 3.61 5.09
N LEU A 61 7.24 2.80 6.13
CA LEU A 61 6.25 2.59 7.19
C LEU A 61 5.93 3.88 7.95
N THR A 62 6.97 4.66 8.33
CA THR A 62 6.77 5.96 8.99
C THR A 62 5.98 6.92 8.10
N THR A 63 6.29 6.95 6.80
CA THR A 63 5.56 7.77 5.83
C THR A 63 4.09 7.31 5.70
N ALA A 64 3.85 5.99 5.64
CA ALA A 64 2.51 5.43 5.58
C ALA A 64 1.66 5.82 6.80
N ILE A 65 2.24 5.70 8.00
CA ILE A 65 1.59 6.05 9.27
C ILE A 65 1.25 7.53 9.30
N GLN A 66 2.18 8.41 8.88
CA GLN A 66 1.94 9.85 8.85
C GLN A 66 0.77 10.18 7.92
N ILE A 67 0.78 9.67 6.68
CA ILE A 67 -0.29 9.93 5.71
C ILE A 67 -1.64 9.41 6.22
N ALA A 68 -1.68 8.21 6.78
CA ALA A 68 -2.90 7.61 7.31
C ALA A 68 -3.43 8.37 8.54
N SER A 69 -2.55 8.96 9.35
CA SER A 69 -2.93 9.75 10.52
C SER A 69 -3.46 11.14 10.14
N ASP A 70 -2.92 11.73 9.07
CA ASP A 70 -3.33 13.05 8.58
C ASP A 70 -4.61 12.99 7.72
N THR A 71 -4.88 11.84 7.10
CA THR A 71 -6.00 11.69 6.16
C THR A 71 -7.28 11.26 6.89
N LYS A 72 -8.34 12.06 6.75
CA LYS A 72 -9.67 11.73 7.30
C LYS A 72 -10.56 10.91 6.34
N ASP A 73 -10.17 10.85 5.07
CA ASP A 73 -10.90 10.12 4.03
C ASP A 73 -10.52 8.64 4.06
N ALA A 74 -11.51 7.75 4.21
CA ALA A 74 -11.33 6.30 4.08
C ALA A 74 -11.44 5.81 2.63
N ASP A 75 -11.31 6.74 1.67
CA ASP A 75 -11.69 6.53 0.28
C ASP A 75 -10.59 5.76 -0.48
N THR A 76 -10.64 4.44 -0.36
CA THR A 76 -9.71 3.52 -1.02
C THR A 76 -10.13 3.22 -2.47
N TRP A 77 -9.23 2.60 -3.24
CA TRP A 77 -9.54 2.00 -4.54
C TRP A 77 -10.11 0.59 -4.43
N GLU A 78 -10.35 0.09 -3.22
CA GLU A 78 -11.12 -1.13 -3.05
C GLU A 78 -12.58 -0.84 -3.40
N LEU A 79 -13.02 -1.43 -4.50
CA LEU A 79 -14.45 -1.61 -4.81
C LEU A 79 -15.07 -2.72 -3.97
N THR A 80 -14.28 -3.42 -3.14
CA THR A 80 -14.80 -4.38 -2.17
C THR A 80 -15.57 -3.58 -1.13
N PRO A 81 -16.90 -3.69 -1.03
CA PRO A 81 -17.58 -3.12 0.11
C PRO A 81 -16.99 -3.78 1.34
N LEU A 82 -16.40 -2.98 2.23
CA LEU A 82 -16.22 -3.41 3.62
C LEU A 82 -17.63 -3.77 4.08
N ILE A 83 -17.94 -5.07 4.17
CA ILE A 83 -19.17 -5.51 4.82
C ILE A 83 -19.06 -4.93 6.23
N PRO A 84 -19.92 -3.98 6.63
CA PRO A 84 -19.86 -3.46 7.99
C PRO A 84 -19.98 -4.65 8.91
N LEU A 85 -19.00 -4.86 9.80
CA LEU A 85 -19.13 -5.86 10.85
C LEU A 85 -20.47 -5.61 11.53
N ALA A 86 -21.37 -6.60 11.49
CA ALA A 86 -22.70 -6.48 12.04
C ALA A 86 -22.56 -5.94 13.47
N LYS A 87 -23.27 -4.84 13.77
CA LYS A 87 -23.31 -4.31 15.13
C LYS A 87 -23.89 -5.42 16.02
N PRO A 88 -23.28 -5.74 17.17
CA PRO A 88 -23.89 -6.65 18.11
C PRO A 88 -25.21 -6.04 18.60
N GLU A 89 -26.28 -6.84 18.58
CA GLU A 89 -27.61 -6.52 19.11
C GLU A 89 -27.61 -6.42 20.64
#